data_AF-A0A7V9V8B8-F1
#
_entry.id   AF-A0A7V9V8B8-F1
#
_cell.length_a   1.000
_cell.length_b   1.000
_cell.length_c   1.000
_cell.angle_alpha   90.00
_cell.angle_beta   90.00
_cell.angle_gamma   90.00
#
_symmetry.space_group_name_H-M   'P 1'
#
loop_
_entity.id
_entity.type
_entity.pdbx_description
1 polymer ?
#
loop_
_entity_poly.entity_id
_entity_poly.type
_entity_poly.pdbx_seq_one_letter_code
_entity_poly.pdbx_strand_id
1 'polypeptide(L)'
;MTRMVHLLCVQQEFHARVITARLGSDGIVTEVRPPLGGPYPLPGAVHLYVGEDDVQLARALLSADEYQARLRPGDGPGNPDGGNADGTDMDGADVDTGGEAIAPFLGVPARLALAILVLASMLLLALTRAG
;
A
#
# COMPACT_ATOMS: atom_id res chain seq x y z
N MET A 1 -16.87 -19.69 -0.64
CA MET A 1 -17.29 -18.28 -0.76
C MET A 1 -16.58 -17.52 0.34
N THR A 2 -15.62 -16.67 0.01
CA THR A 2 -14.88 -15.89 1.01
C THR A 2 -15.75 -14.73 1.48
N ARG A 3 -15.98 -14.63 2.78
CA ARG A 3 -16.74 -13.53 3.38
C ARG A 3 -15.90 -12.25 3.32
N MET A 4 -16.49 -11.16 2.82
CA MET A 4 -15.83 -9.85 2.75
C MET A 4 -16.04 -9.09 4.07
N VAL A 5 -14.94 -8.66 4.68
CA VAL A 5 -14.89 -7.94 5.95
C VAL A 5 -14.36 -6.54 5.71
N HIS A 6 -14.99 -5.54 6.32
CA HIS A 6 -14.58 -4.15 6.22
C HIS A 6 -13.20 -3.95 6.86
N LEU A 7 -12.26 -3.46 6.06
CA LEU A 7 -10.90 -3.17 6.52
C LEU A 7 -10.79 -1.75 7.04
N LEU A 8 -11.04 -0.76 6.18
CA LEU A 8 -10.91 0.66 6.48
C LEU A 8 -11.71 1.52 5.52
N CYS A 9 -11.87 2.79 5.89
CA CYS A 9 -12.52 3.80 5.08
C CYS A 9 -11.54 4.96 4.84
N VAL A 10 -11.37 5.37 3.58
CA VAL A 10 -10.53 6.51 3.19
C VAL A 10 -11.36 7.58 2.50
N GLN A 11 -10.97 8.85 2.68
CA GLN A 11 -11.72 9.98 2.11
C GLN A 11 -11.36 10.30 0.66
N GLN A 12 -10.26 9.73 0.14
CA GLN A 12 -9.72 10.04 -1.17
C GLN A 12 -9.60 8.78 -2.03
N GLU A 13 -10.14 8.82 -3.24
CA GLU A 13 -10.08 7.72 -4.21
C GLU A 13 -8.63 7.32 -4.53
N PHE A 14 -7.74 8.31 -4.68
CA PHE A 14 -6.32 8.04 -4.90
C PHE A 14 -5.72 7.18 -3.79
N HIS A 15 -6.04 7.47 -2.54
CA HIS A 15 -5.55 6.70 -1.39
C HIS A 15 -6.11 5.27 -1.42
N ALA A 16 -7.38 5.08 -1.79
CA ALA A 16 -7.97 3.76 -1.97
C ALA A 16 -7.25 2.95 -3.05
N ARG A 17 -6.86 3.58 -4.17
CA ARG A 17 -6.10 2.92 -5.26
C ARG A 17 -4.73 2.46 -4.79
N VAL A 18 -4.01 3.31 -4.06
CA VAL A 18 -2.67 2.97 -3.54
C VAL A 18 -2.76 1.79 -2.58
N ILE A 19 -3.71 1.83 -1.63
CA ILE A 19 -3.91 0.73 -0.67
C ILE A 19 -4.31 -0.57 -1.39
N THR A 20 -5.22 -0.48 -2.36
CA THR A 20 -5.67 -1.63 -3.16
C THR A 20 -4.52 -2.24 -3.95
N ALA A 21 -3.69 -1.41 -4.61
CA ALA A 21 -2.52 -1.85 -5.34
C ALA A 21 -1.50 -2.51 -4.40
N ARG A 22 -1.29 -1.96 -3.21
CA ARG A 22 -0.36 -2.52 -2.23
C ARG A 22 -0.83 -3.89 -1.73
N LEU A 23 -2.07 -4.00 -1.27
CA LEU A 23 -2.64 -5.28 -0.85
C LEU A 23 -2.67 -6.30 -2.01
N GLY A 24 -2.97 -5.83 -3.23
CA GLY A 24 -2.90 -6.64 -4.44
C GLY A 24 -1.49 -7.15 -4.76
N SER A 25 -0.44 -6.38 -4.48
CA SER A 25 0.96 -6.81 -4.66
C SER A 25 1.33 -7.98 -3.72
N ASP A 26 0.73 -8.00 -2.52
CA ASP A 26 0.86 -9.10 -1.56
C ASP A 26 -0.06 -10.29 -1.90
N GLY A 27 -0.96 -10.13 -2.88
CA GLY A 27 -1.91 -11.15 -3.36
C GLY A 27 -3.21 -11.20 -2.58
N ILE A 28 -3.49 -10.17 -1.81
CA ILE A 28 -4.71 -10.05 -1.02
C ILE A 28 -5.82 -9.53 -1.93
N VAL A 29 -6.92 -10.28 -2.01
CA VAL A 29 -8.08 -9.87 -2.79
C VAL A 29 -8.86 -8.81 -2.01
N THR A 30 -8.99 -7.63 -2.61
CA THR A 30 -9.70 -6.50 -2.02
C THR A 30 -10.91 -6.10 -2.86
N GLU A 31 -12.00 -5.77 -2.19
CA GLU A 31 -13.18 -5.17 -2.81
C GLU A 31 -13.29 -3.71 -2.37
N VAL A 32 -13.58 -2.81 -3.31
CA VAL A 32 -13.67 -1.37 -3.06
C VAL A 32 -15.07 -0.87 -3.39
N ARG A 33 -15.65 -0.08 -2.48
CA ARG A 33 -17.00 0.49 -2.63
C ARG A 33 -16.98 1.99 -2.27
N PRO A 34 -17.42 2.90 -3.15
CA PRO A 34 -17.84 2.67 -4.54
C PRO A 34 -16.68 2.22 -5.45
N PRO A 35 -16.97 1.65 -6.63
CA PRO A 35 -15.95 1.28 -7.61
C PRO A 35 -15.09 2.48 -8.02
N LEU A 36 -13.78 2.26 -8.14
CA LEU A 36 -12.82 3.30 -8.55
C LEU A 36 -12.83 3.44 -10.08
N GLY A 37 -12.62 4.66 -10.58
CA GLY A 37 -12.47 4.92 -12.03
C GLY A 37 -13.73 5.36 -12.75
N GLY A 38 -14.68 5.96 -12.02
CA GLY A 38 -15.75 6.72 -12.65
C GLY A 38 -15.20 7.94 -13.41
N PRO A 39 -15.94 8.44 -14.42
CA PRO A 39 -15.53 9.60 -15.22
C PRO A 39 -15.45 10.91 -14.43
N TYR A 40 -16.00 10.94 -13.21
CA TYR A 40 -15.95 12.07 -12.29
C TYR A 40 -15.47 11.60 -10.91
N PRO A 41 -14.49 12.29 -10.29
CA PRO A 41 -14.14 12.03 -8.90
C PRO A 41 -15.33 12.40 -8.03
N LEU A 42 -16.01 11.39 -7.48
CA LEU A 42 -17.09 11.62 -6.54
C LEU A 42 -16.45 11.92 -5.18
N PRO A 43 -16.67 13.12 -4.61
CA PRO A 43 -16.26 13.39 -3.24
C PRO A 43 -17.05 12.46 -2.32
N GLY A 44 -16.35 11.55 -1.66
CA GLY A 44 -17.01 10.53 -0.87
C GLY A 44 -16.01 9.59 -0.22
N ALA A 45 -16.44 9.06 0.93
CA ALA A 45 -15.70 8.05 1.63
C ALA A 45 -15.71 6.74 0.82
N VAL A 46 -14.53 6.16 0.62
CA VAL A 46 -14.32 4.90 -0.08
C VAL A 46 -14.02 3.83 0.96
N HIS A 47 -14.83 2.78 0.95
CA HIS A 47 -14.74 1.64 1.85
C HIS A 47 -13.99 0.51 1.18
N LEU A 48 -12.97 -0.01 1.87
CA LEU A 48 -12.20 -1.16 1.44
C LEU A 48 -12.58 -2.38 2.27
N TYR A 49 -12.79 -3.50 1.57
CA TYR A 49 -13.12 -4.79 2.12
C TYR A 49 -12.07 -5.81 1.68
N VAL A 50 -11.86 -6.82 2.51
CA VAL A 50 -10.90 -7.90 2.28
C VAL A 50 -11.54 -9.23 2.69
N GLY A 51 -11.04 -10.34 2.17
CA GLY A 51 -11.42 -11.66 2.66
C GLY A 51 -11.20 -11.80 4.17
N GLU A 52 -12.13 -12.49 4.85
CA GLU A 52 -12.07 -12.74 6.31
C GLU A 52 -10.77 -13.44 6.72
N ASP A 53 -10.23 -14.32 5.88
CA ASP A 53 -8.98 -15.04 6.13
C ASP A 53 -7.74 -14.14 6.05
N ASP A 54 -7.83 -13.03 5.32
CA ASP A 54 -6.71 -12.14 5.02
C ASP A 54 -6.73 -10.83 5.84
N VAL A 55 -7.78 -10.58 6.64
CA VAL A 55 -7.97 -9.27 7.30
C VAL A 55 -6.87 -8.95 8.32
N GLN A 56 -6.35 -9.95 9.03
CA GLN A 56 -5.26 -9.77 10.00
C GLN A 56 -3.95 -9.47 9.27
N LEU A 57 -3.67 -10.16 8.17
CA LEU A 57 -2.50 -9.92 7.34
C LEU A 57 -2.56 -8.53 6.70
N ALA A 58 -3.71 -8.16 6.13
CA ALA A 58 -3.91 -6.84 5.53
C ALA A 58 -3.68 -5.70 6.55
N ARG A 59 -4.18 -5.85 7.78
CA ARG A 59 -3.92 -4.87 8.86
C ARG A 59 -2.45 -4.77 9.22
N ALA A 60 -1.78 -5.91 9.37
CA ALA A 60 -0.35 -5.95 9.70
C ALA A 60 0.50 -5.25 8.63
N LEU A 61 0.19 -5.49 7.35
CA LEU A 61 0.89 -4.87 6.22
C LEU A 61 0.71 -3.36 6.18
N LEU A 62 -0.51 -2.86 6.42
CA LEU A 62 -0.77 -1.42 6.45
C LEU A 62 -0.09 -0.73 7.64
N SER A 63 -0.08 -1.35 8.81
CA SER A 63 0.64 -0.83 9.97
C SER A 63 2.16 -0.81 9.76
N ALA A 64 2.70 -1.82 9.06
CA ALA A 64 4.11 -1.84 8.71
C ALA A 64 4.47 -0.72 7.72
N ASP A 65 3.61 -0.45 6.73
CA ASP A 65 3.84 0.62 5.75
C ASP A 65 3.80 2.02 6.40
N GLU A 66 2.82 2.27 7.29
CA GLU A 66 2.80 3.51 8.09
C GLU A 66 4.05 3.68 8.96
N TYR A 67 4.55 2.59 9.54
CA TYR A 67 5.77 2.60 10.32
C TYR A 67 7.00 2.89 9.46
N GLN A 68 7.11 2.28 8.27
CA GLN A 68 8.18 2.55 7.30
C GLN A 68 8.14 4.00 6.81
N ALA A 69 6.95 4.56 6.56
CA ALA A 69 6.77 5.96 6.18
C ALA A 69 7.30 6.92 7.25
N ARG A 70 7.07 6.62 8.55
CA ARG A 70 7.58 7.43 9.67
C ARG A 70 9.09 7.32 9.86
N LEU A 71 9.67 6.17 9.53
CA LEU A 71 11.11 5.92 9.69
C LEU A 71 11.96 6.48 8.56
N ARG A 72 11.35 6.91 7.43
CA ARG A 72 12.10 7.42 6.28
C ARG A 72 12.86 8.70 6.67
N PRO A 73 14.21 8.68 6.74
CA PRO A 73 14.97 9.86 7.11
C PRO A 73 14.95 10.83 5.92
N GLY A 74 14.27 11.97 6.05
CA GLY A 74 14.28 13.01 5.01
C GLY A 74 13.06 13.92 4.97
N ASP A 75 11.88 13.46 5.39
CA ASP A 75 10.62 14.21 5.25
C ASP A 75 10.13 14.75 6.61
N GLY A 76 10.98 15.51 7.31
CA GLY A 76 10.49 16.44 8.33
C GLY A 76 9.65 17.54 7.67
N PRO A 77 8.71 18.20 8.37
CA PRO A 77 8.01 19.37 7.82
C PRO A 77 9.07 20.38 7.38
N GLY A 78 9.15 20.61 6.06
CA GLY A 78 10.15 21.50 5.47
C GLY A 78 10.12 22.85 6.17
N ASN A 79 11.27 23.27 6.69
CA ASN A 79 11.44 24.62 7.19
C ASN A 79 11.23 25.58 6.01
N PRO A 80 10.25 26.51 6.02
CA PRO A 80 10.03 27.44 4.91
C PRO A 80 11.15 28.49 4.76
N ASP A 81 12.19 28.44 5.58
CA ASP A 81 13.21 29.50 5.67
C ASP A 81 14.49 29.16 4.88
N GLY A 82 14.38 28.30 3.86
CA GLY A 82 15.47 27.99 2.94
C GLY A 82 15.69 29.11 1.92
N GLY A 83 16.14 30.28 2.37
CA GLY A 83 16.67 31.30 1.49
C GLY A 83 17.85 30.74 0.70
N ASN A 84 17.73 30.68 -0.63
CA ASN A 84 18.88 30.67 -1.50
C ASN A 84 18.62 31.67 -2.64
N ALA A 85 19.28 32.82 -2.53
CA ALA A 85 19.53 33.69 -3.65
C ALA A 85 20.65 33.06 -4.47
N ASP A 86 20.36 32.54 -5.66
CA ASP A 86 21.29 32.60 -6.78
C ASP A 86 20.57 32.26 -8.08
N GLY A 87 20.80 33.07 -9.11
CA GLY A 87 20.12 32.97 -10.40
C GLY A 87 20.61 31.77 -11.21
N THR A 88 19.67 31.11 -11.88
CA THR A 88 19.95 30.40 -13.13
C THR A 88 18.78 30.61 -14.08
N ASP A 89 18.97 31.57 -14.97
CA ASP A 89 18.29 31.60 -16.26
C ASP A 89 18.70 30.33 -17.02
N MET A 90 17.75 29.45 -17.34
CA MET A 90 17.90 28.47 -18.40
C MET A 90 16.59 28.35 -19.18
N ASP A 91 16.73 28.73 -20.44
CA ASP A 91 15.84 28.65 -21.58
C ASP A 91 15.64 27.19 -22.03
N GLY A 92 14.42 26.87 -22.50
CA GLY A 92 14.11 25.71 -23.34
C GLY A 92 14.04 24.31 -22.70
N ALA A 93 12.88 23.66 -22.80
CA ALA A 93 12.69 22.45 -23.62
C ALA A 93 11.38 21.72 -23.27
N ASP A 94 10.69 21.29 -24.32
CA ASP A 94 9.48 20.47 -24.33
C ASP A 94 9.57 19.24 -23.42
N VAL A 95 8.57 19.04 -22.56
CA VAL A 95 8.38 17.78 -21.82
C VAL A 95 7.29 16.98 -22.52
N ASP A 96 7.71 16.18 -23.49
CA ASP A 96 6.92 15.12 -24.10
C ASP A 96 6.58 14.06 -23.04
N THR A 97 5.32 14.00 -22.62
CA THR A 97 4.83 13.02 -21.64
C THR A 97 4.50 11.72 -22.38
N GLY A 98 5.55 11.00 -22.76
CA GLY A 98 5.47 9.64 -23.30
C GLY A 98 5.14 8.65 -22.18
N GLY A 99 4.03 7.92 -22.35
CA GLY A 99 3.59 6.87 -21.44
C GLY A 99 4.54 5.68 -21.45
N GLU A 100 5.05 5.30 -20.28
CA GLU A 100 5.75 4.03 -20.10
C GLU A 100 4.89 3.06 -19.30
N ALA A 101 4.55 1.97 -19.97
CA ALA A 101 3.87 0.82 -19.43
C ALA A 101 4.70 0.20 -18.29
N ILE A 102 4.16 0.21 -17.08
CA ILE A 102 4.67 -0.54 -15.94
C ILE A 102 4.49 -2.04 -16.21
N ALA A 103 5.60 -2.70 -16.56
CA ALA A 103 5.71 -4.13 -16.79
C ALA A 103 5.38 -4.94 -15.51
N PRO A 104 4.66 -6.08 -15.63
CA PRO A 104 4.45 -7.00 -14.52
C PRO A 104 5.56 -8.05 -14.51
N PHE A 105 6.59 -7.89 -13.67
CA PHE A 105 7.57 -8.96 -13.48
C PHE A 105 7.94 -9.16 -12.00
N LEU A 106 7.45 -10.29 -11.48
CA LEU A 106 8.26 -11.29 -10.80
C LEU A 106 8.79 -10.96 -9.38
N GLY A 107 8.02 -11.38 -8.37
CA GLY A 107 8.42 -11.41 -6.96
C GLY A 107 8.07 -12.72 -6.24
N VAL A 108 8.29 -13.87 -6.88
CA VAL A 108 8.02 -15.20 -6.30
C VAL A 108 8.88 -15.56 -5.06
N PRO A 109 10.14 -15.09 -4.83
CA PRO A 109 10.93 -15.62 -3.72
C PRO A 109 10.44 -15.13 -2.33
N ALA A 110 9.74 -14.00 -2.26
CA ALA A 110 9.28 -13.43 -0.98
C ALA A 110 8.16 -14.27 -0.32
N ARG A 111 7.33 -14.95 -1.12
CA ARG A 111 6.22 -15.78 -0.61
C ARG A 111 6.69 -17.03 0.12
N LEU A 112 7.82 -17.61 -0.28
CA LEU A 112 8.35 -18.82 0.35
C LEU A 112 8.92 -18.53 1.75
N ALA A 113 9.63 -17.41 1.91
CA ALA A 113 10.24 -17.03 3.18
C ALA A 113 9.18 -16.73 4.27
N LEU A 114 8.11 -16.03 3.90
CA LEU A 114 7.04 -15.70 4.85
C LEU A 114 6.22 -16.93 5.25
N ALA A 115 5.93 -17.84 4.31
CA ALA A 115 5.23 -19.09 4.59
C ALA A 115 6.01 -19.96 5.59
N ILE A 116 7.35 -20.06 5.44
CA ILE A 116 8.21 -20.80 6.37
C ILE A 116 8.16 -20.20 7.79
N LEU A 117 8.18 -18.86 7.89
CA LEU A 117 8.19 -18.18 9.18
C LEU A 117 6.86 -18.32 9.94
N VAL A 118 5.73 -18.25 9.23
CA VAL A 118 4.39 -18.47 9.80
C VAL A 118 4.24 -19.91 10.29
N LEU A 119 4.72 -20.88 9.51
CA LEU A 119 4.63 -22.30 9.85
C LEU A 119 5.51 -22.64 11.06
N ALA A 120 6.70 -22.05 11.16
CA ALA A 120 7.58 -22.17 12.32
C ALA A 120 6.94 -21.58 13.60
N SER A 121 6.29 -20.42 13.49
CA SER A 121 5.63 -19.77 14.63
C SER A 121 4.41 -20.57 15.12
N MET A 122 3.61 -21.11 14.19
CA MET A 122 2.49 -22.01 14.54
C MET A 122 2.95 -23.30 15.20
N LEU A 123 4.04 -23.91 14.73
CA LEU A 123 4.61 -25.11 15.33
C LEU A 123 5.10 -24.84 16.76
N LEU A 124 5.73 -23.68 16.98
CA LEU A 124 6.20 -23.26 18.31
C LEU A 124 5.03 -23.04 19.29
N LEU A 125 3.93 -22.45 18.81
CA LEU A 125 2.70 -22.30 19.61
C LEU A 125 2.02 -23.63 19.91
N ALA A 126 2.05 -24.60 18.98
CA ALA A 126 1.46 -25.92 19.19
C ALA A 126 2.24 -26.73 20.24
N LEU A 127 3.57 -26.67 20.21
CA LEU A 127 4.44 -27.38 21.16
C LEU A 127 4.34 -26.81 22.59
N THR A 128 4.16 -25.49 22.72
CA THR A 128 4.01 -24.84 24.03
C THR A 128 2.64 -25.03 24.68
N ARG A 129 1.64 -25.50 23.92
CA ARG A 129 0.29 -25.80 24.43
C ARG A 129 0.09 -27.26 24.86
N ALA A 130 1.06 -28.13 24.59
CA ALA A 130 0.95 -29.58 24.78
C ALA A 130 1.75 -30.13 25.98
N GLY A 131 2.43 -29.27 26.75
CA GLY A 131 3.11 -29.60 28.01
C GLY A 131 2.44 -28.92 29.19
#